data_AF-A0A077Z1F5-F1
#
_entry.id   AF-A0A077Z1F5-F1
#
_cell.length_a   1.000
_cell.length_b   1.000
_cell.length_c   1.000
_cell.angle_alpha   90.00
_cell.angle_beta   90.00
_cell.angle_gamma   90.00
#
_symmetry.space_group_name_H-M   'P 1'
#
loop_
_entity.id
_entity.type
_entity.pdbx_description
1 polymer ?
#
loop_
_entity_poly.entity_id
_entity_poly.type
_entity_poly.pdbx_seq_one_letter_code
_entity_poly.pdbx_strand_id
1 'polypeptide(L)'
;MAETSTGEGVKKAGSSRMTMKSGDKKRRKKRKESFSTYIYKVLKLYHSDLEISSMAMSIMNSFVGDVFDRIASEASRLAQHSKRHTIGAREIQAAVRLLLPGELSRHAVSEGTKAVDKYMSNK
;
A
#
# COMPACT_ATOMS: atom_id res chain seq x y z
N MET A 1 -71.49 -2.23 -6.14
CA MET A 1 -71.51 -3.15 -4.99
C MET A 1 -70.18 -3.00 -4.26
N ALA A 2 -70.22 -2.53 -3.01
CA ALA A 2 -69.17 -2.41 -1.97
C ALA A 2 -67.90 -1.59 -2.35
N GLU A 3 -67.60 -0.36 -1.88
CA GLU A 3 -67.55 0.22 -0.50
C GLU A 3 -66.71 -0.65 0.45
N THR A 4 -65.64 -0.25 1.16
CA THR A 4 -65.30 1.04 1.82
C THR A 4 -63.88 0.98 2.46
N SER A 5 -63.23 2.15 2.55
CA SER A 5 -62.57 2.79 3.72
C SER A 5 -61.43 2.10 4.50
N THR A 6 -60.28 2.76 4.71
CA THR A 6 -59.94 3.61 5.89
C THR A 6 -58.52 4.18 5.66
N GLY A 7 -58.11 5.42 5.94
CA GLY A 7 -58.57 6.45 6.89
C GLY A 7 -57.47 6.70 7.94
N GLU A 8 -57.13 7.99 8.19
CA GLU A 8 -56.25 8.53 9.26
C GLU A 8 -54.73 8.57 8.95
N GLY A 9 -54.01 9.69 8.91
CA GLY A 9 -54.23 11.03 9.47
C GLY A 9 -53.32 11.26 10.69
N VAL A 10 -52.40 12.23 10.60
CA VAL A 10 -51.95 13.18 11.65
C VAL A 10 -50.50 13.62 11.43
N LYS A 11 -50.35 14.89 11.04
CA LYS A 11 -49.10 15.67 11.02
C LYS A 11 -48.74 16.06 12.45
N LYS A 12 -47.50 15.82 12.90
CA LYS A 12 -46.94 16.44 14.11
C LYS A 12 -45.67 17.22 13.77
N ALA A 13 -45.70 18.48 14.17
CA ALA A 13 -44.69 19.50 13.98
C ALA A 13 -43.51 19.37 14.94
N GLY A 14 -42.34 19.84 14.49
CA GLY A 14 -41.39 20.67 15.24
C GLY A 14 -40.78 20.15 16.54
N SER A 15 -39.54 19.67 16.47
CA SER A 15 -38.48 19.77 17.50
C SER A 15 -37.26 19.02 16.91
N SER A 16 -36.05 19.51 16.75
CA SER A 16 -35.23 20.35 17.60
C SER A 16 -33.96 20.71 16.82
N ARG A 17 -33.40 21.88 17.14
CA ARG A 17 -32.10 22.37 16.67
C ARG A 17 -30.99 21.40 17.06
N MET A 18 -30.17 20.96 16.09
CA MET A 18 -28.76 20.69 16.34
C MET A 18 -27.91 21.51 15.38
N THR A 19 -27.71 22.77 15.73
CA THR A 19 -26.54 23.53 15.30
C THR A 19 -25.31 22.83 15.86
N MET A 20 -24.62 22.03 15.05
CA MET A 20 -23.26 21.59 15.38
C MET A 20 -22.31 22.78 15.23
N LYS A 21 -22.27 23.56 16.31
CA LYS A 21 -21.29 24.60 16.58
C LYS A 21 -19.91 23.95 16.78
N SER A 22 -18.90 24.64 16.27
CA SER A 22 -17.52 24.66 16.78
C SER A 22 -16.60 23.47 16.47
N GLY A 23 -15.62 23.74 15.60
CA GLY A 23 -14.27 23.94 16.12
C GLY A 23 -13.34 22.74 16.22
N ASP A 24 -13.85 21.51 16.30
CA ASP A 24 -12.99 20.32 16.34
C ASP A 24 -12.57 19.89 14.93
N LYS A 25 -11.60 20.62 14.36
CA LYS A 25 -10.74 20.05 13.31
C LYS A 25 -10.00 18.86 13.93
N LYS A 26 -10.64 17.69 13.91
CA LYS A 26 -10.10 16.38 14.28
C LYS A 26 -8.61 16.37 13.93
N ARG A 27 -7.76 16.35 14.97
CA ARG A 27 -6.30 16.26 14.87
C ARG A 27 -5.95 15.36 13.68
N ARG A 28 -5.29 15.91 12.67
CA ARG A 28 -4.87 15.16 11.48
C ARG A 28 -4.15 13.90 11.95
N LYS A 29 -4.78 12.74 11.73
CA LYS A 29 -4.22 11.44 12.09
C LYS A 29 -2.83 11.34 11.45
N LYS A 30 -1.81 10.93 12.22
CA LYS A 30 -0.45 10.71 11.71
C LYS A 30 -0.55 9.88 10.44
N ARG A 31 0.00 10.40 9.34
CA ARG A 31 -0.03 9.72 8.04
C ARG A 31 0.63 8.36 8.22
N LYS A 32 -0.12 7.29 7.97
CA LYS A 32 0.45 5.94 7.91
C LYS A 32 1.15 5.81 6.57
N GLU A 33 2.45 5.53 6.60
CA GLU A 33 3.19 5.19 5.39
C GLU A 33 2.58 3.91 4.80
N SER A 34 2.32 3.95 3.49
CA SER A 34 1.65 2.86 2.78
C SER A 34 2.10 2.86 1.33
N PHE A 35 2.26 1.66 0.79
CA PHE A 35 2.56 1.41 -0.60
C PHE A 35 1.32 1.43 -1.51
N SER A 36 0.11 1.63 -0.96
CA SER A 36 -1.15 1.48 -1.70
C SER A 36 -1.22 2.26 -3.02
N THR A 37 -0.69 3.49 -3.04
CA THR A 37 -0.68 4.30 -4.27
C THR A 37 0.19 3.67 -5.36
N TYR A 38 1.35 3.12 -4.98
CA TYR A 38 2.28 2.49 -5.92
C TYR A 38 1.77 1.13 -6.38
N ILE A 39 1.19 0.35 -5.47
CA ILE A 39 0.55 -0.93 -5.80
C ILE A 39 -0.54 -0.71 -6.86
N TYR A 40 -1.38 0.31 -6.69
CA TYR A 40 -2.41 0.64 -7.68
C TYR A 40 -1.83 1.10 -9.02
N LYS A 41 -0.76 1.91 -9.02
CA LYS A 41 -0.06 2.31 -10.25
C LYS A 41 0.51 1.11 -11.01
N VAL A 42 1.10 0.14 -10.30
CA VAL A 42 1.62 -1.09 -10.90
C VAL A 42 0.48 -1.94 -11.45
N LEU A 43 -0.63 -2.09 -10.72
CA LEU A 43 -1.81 -2.81 -11.21
C LEU A 43 -2.30 -2.24 -12.55
N LYS A 44 -2.48 -0.91 -12.62
CA LYS A 44 -2.97 -0.24 -13.84
C LYS A 44 -1.99 -0.26 -15.01
N LEU A 45 -0.70 -0.53 -14.77
CA LEU A 45 0.29 -0.70 -15.84
C LEU A 45 0.10 -2.03 -16.59
N TYR A 46 -0.32 -3.10 -15.89
CA TYR A 46 -0.48 -4.44 -16.48
C TYR A 46 -1.94 -4.80 -16.78
N HIS A 47 -2.89 -4.28 -16.00
CA HIS A 47 -4.33 -4.56 -16.11
C HIS A 47 -5.14 -3.29 -15.86
N SER A 48 -5.39 -2.52 -16.93
CA SER A 48 -6.07 -1.22 -16.84
C SER A 48 -7.55 -1.33 -16.47
N ASP A 49 -8.19 -2.44 -16.78
CA ASP A 49 -9.60 -2.78 -16.55
C ASP A 49 -9.89 -3.35 -15.15
N LEU A 50 -8.88 -3.90 -14.48
CA LEU A 50 -9.04 -4.51 -13.16
C LEU A 50 -9.02 -3.50 -12.00
N GLU A 51 -9.78 -3.80 -10.96
CA GLU A 51 -9.77 -3.09 -9.68
C GLU A 51 -9.33 -4.01 -8.54
N ILE A 52 -8.98 -3.40 -7.40
CA ILE A 52 -8.49 -4.13 -6.22
C ILE A 52 -9.29 -3.72 -4.99
N SER A 53 -9.77 -4.70 -4.23
CA SER A 53 -10.52 -4.46 -3.00
C SER A 53 -9.64 -3.86 -1.90
N SER A 54 -10.25 -3.21 -0.92
CA SER A 54 -9.53 -2.63 0.23
C SER A 54 -8.79 -3.70 1.06
N MET A 55 -9.39 -4.89 1.20
CA MET A 55 -8.77 -6.03 1.88
C MET A 55 -7.55 -6.54 1.10
N ALA A 56 -7.68 -6.76 -0.21
CA ALA A 56 -6.55 -7.18 -1.05
C ALA A 56 -5.43 -6.13 -1.07
N MET A 57 -5.77 -4.84 -1.11
CA MET A 57 -4.81 -3.75 -0.99
C MET A 57 -4.04 -3.80 0.35
N SER A 58 -4.72 -4.12 1.45
CA SER A 58 -4.06 -4.28 2.76
C SER A 58 -3.10 -5.47 2.77
N ILE A 59 -3.50 -6.61 2.17
CA ILE A 59 -2.63 -7.79 2.05
C ILE A 59 -1.38 -7.45 1.22
N MET A 60 -1.55 -6.80 0.07
CA MET A 60 -0.43 -6.39 -0.79
C MET A 60 0.50 -5.39 -0.11
N ASN A 61 -0.04 -4.44 0.66
CA ASN A 61 0.78 -3.51 1.43
C ASN A 61 1.64 -4.23 2.49
N SER A 62 1.06 -5.19 3.21
CA SER A 62 1.80 -6.01 4.17
C SER A 62 2.84 -6.90 3.48
N PHE A 63 2.51 -7.46 2.32
CA PHE A 63 3.44 -8.27 1.52
C PHE A 63 4.69 -7.47 1.11
N VAL A 64 4.51 -6.25 0.61
CA VAL A 64 5.64 -5.37 0.27
C VAL A 64 6.48 -5.06 1.52
N GLY A 65 5.83 -4.81 2.66
CA GLY A 65 6.53 -4.59 3.93
C GLY A 65 7.37 -5.78 4.40
N ASP A 66 6.81 -7.00 4.34
CA ASP A 66 7.50 -8.24 4.72
C ASP A 66 8.71 -8.51 3.82
N VAL A 67 8.54 -8.41 2.49
CA VAL A 67 9.65 -8.58 1.53
C VAL A 67 10.73 -7.52 1.73
N PHE A 68 10.35 -6.27 1.96
CA PHE A 68 11.29 -5.18 2.24
C PHE A 68 12.13 -5.48 3.49
N ASP A 69 11.48 -5.84 4.60
CA ASP A 69 12.16 -6.08 5.87
C ASP A 69 13.11 -7.29 5.79
N ARG A 70 12.68 -8.36 5.10
CA ARG A 70 13.54 -9.53 4.83
C ARG A 70 14.79 -9.15 4.05
N ILE A 71 14.64 -8.41 2.94
CA ILE A 71 15.77 -7.98 2.10
C ILE A 71 16.70 -7.05 2.89
N ALA A 72 16.16 -6.05 3.60
CA ALA A 72 16.94 -5.10 4.38
C ALA A 72 17.73 -5.81 5.50
N SER A 73 17.07 -6.73 6.21
CA SER A 73 17.70 -7.53 7.26
C SER A 73 18.84 -8.40 6.73
N GLU A 74 18.63 -9.08 5.60
CA GLU A 74 19.66 -9.92 4.99
C GLU A 74 20.81 -9.09 4.42
N ALA A 75 20.52 -7.96 3.77
CA ALA A 75 21.56 -7.05 3.28
C ALA A 75 22.38 -6.43 4.41
N SER A 76 21.74 -6.10 5.55
CA SER A 76 22.44 -5.66 6.76
C SER A 76 23.37 -6.75 7.29
N ARG A 77 22.90 -8.01 7.37
CA ARG A 77 23.76 -9.15 7.74
C ARG A 77 24.95 -9.26 6.78
N LEU A 78 24.75 -9.20 5.47
CA LEU A 78 25.84 -9.30 4.48
C LEU A 78 26.87 -8.16 4.59
N ALA A 79 26.42 -6.93 4.86
CA ALA A 79 27.30 -5.79 5.10
C ALA A 79 28.17 -6.00 6.35
N GLN A 80 27.57 -6.49 7.44
CA GLN A 80 28.28 -6.80 8.68
C GLN A 80 29.32 -7.92 8.50
N HIS A 81 28.97 -9.00 7.81
CA HIS A 81 29.93 -10.08 7.49
C HIS A 81 31.11 -9.58 6.65
N SER A 82 30.87 -8.59 5.77
CA SER A 82 31.90 -7.95 4.95
C SER A 82 32.68 -6.85 5.69
N LYS A 83 32.43 -6.64 6.99
CA LYS A 83 33.01 -5.56 7.81
C LYS A 83 32.79 -4.15 7.22
N ARG A 84 31.63 -3.94 6.58
CA ARG A 84 31.24 -2.64 6.01
C ARG A 84 30.15 -1.99 6.85
N HIS A 85 30.19 -0.67 6.93
CA HIS A 85 29.16 0.15 7.60
C HIS A 85 28.12 0.71 6.64
N THR A 86 28.19 0.35 5.34
CA THR A 86 27.30 0.85 4.30
C THR A 86 26.73 -0.31 3.51
N ILE A 87 25.41 -0.34 3.35
CA ILE A 87 24.71 -1.30 2.49
C ILE A 87 24.73 -0.74 1.07
N GLY A 88 25.42 -1.42 0.15
CA GLY A 88 25.46 -1.06 -1.26
C GLY A 88 24.50 -1.90 -2.10
N ALA A 89 24.47 -1.63 -3.41
CA ALA A 89 23.68 -2.42 -4.37
C ALA A 89 24.09 -3.90 -4.38
N ARG A 90 25.37 -4.21 -4.11
CA ARG A 90 25.88 -5.58 -4.05
C ARG A 90 25.24 -6.39 -2.92
N GLU A 91 25.14 -5.83 -1.72
CA GLU A 91 24.53 -6.49 -0.56
C GLU A 91 23.03 -6.72 -0.80
N ILE A 92 22.33 -5.75 -1.40
CA ILE A 92 20.92 -5.90 -1.79
C ILE A 92 20.74 -7.01 -2.83
N GLN A 93 21.54 -7.02 -3.90
CA GLN A 93 21.46 -8.07 -4.93
C GLN A 93 21.77 -9.46 -4.37
N ALA A 94 22.74 -9.59 -3.47
CA ALA A 94 23.05 -10.84 -2.81
C ALA A 94 21.89 -11.29 -1.88
N ALA A 95 21.32 -10.37 -1.10
CA ALA A 95 20.15 -10.65 -0.26
C ALA A 95 18.96 -11.15 -1.08
N VAL A 96 18.68 -10.53 -2.23
CA VAL A 96 17.61 -10.97 -3.15
C VAL A 96 17.85 -12.40 -3.65
N ARG A 97 19.09 -12.77 -3.99
CA ARG A 97 19.43 -14.13 -4.42
C ARG A 97 19.29 -15.18 -3.31
N LEU A 98 19.48 -14.78 -2.05
CA LEU A 98 19.30 -15.67 -0.90
C LEU A 98 17.81 -15.87 -0.54
N LEU A 99 16.99 -14.83 -0.71
CA LEU A 99 15.59 -14.83 -0.28
C LEU A 99 14.61 -15.35 -1.34
N LEU A 100 14.89 -15.13 -2.63
CA LEU A 100 13.98 -15.50 -3.72
C LEU A 100 14.44 -16.78 -4.43
N PRO A 101 13.53 -17.71 -4.75
CA PRO A 101 13.89 -18.95 -5.41
C PRO A 101 14.11 -18.77 -6.93
N GLY A 102 15.06 -19.55 -7.49
CA GLY A 102 15.16 -19.84 -8.93
C GLY A 102 15.06 -18.62 -9.85
N GLU A 103 14.15 -18.70 -10.84
CA GLU A 103 13.91 -17.64 -11.83
C GLU A 103 13.52 -16.30 -11.20
N LEU A 104 12.77 -16.32 -10.10
CA LEU A 104 12.32 -15.09 -9.45
C LEU A 104 13.51 -14.22 -9.00
N SER A 105 14.57 -14.86 -8.49
CA SER A 105 15.81 -14.16 -8.14
C SER A 105 16.51 -13.54 -9.35
N ARG A 106 16.51 -14.24 -10.49
CA ARG A 106 17.14 -13.76 -11.74
C ARG A 106 16.42 -12.53 -12.27
N HIS A 107 15.09 -12.58 -12.33
CA HIS A 107 14.27 -11.45 -12.77
C HIS A 107 14.40 -10.26 -11.80
N ALA A 108 14.32 -10.49 -10.49
CA ALA A 108 14.45 -9.42 -9.50
C ALA A 108 15.81 -8.70 -9.55
N VAL A 109 16.91 -9.44 -9.70
CA VAL A 109 18.25 -8.85 -9.86
C VAL A 109 18.38 -8.10 -11.19
N SER A 110 17.80 -8.62 -12.27
CA SER A 110 17.79 -7.95 -13.59
C SER A 110 17.06 -6.62 -13.52
N GLU A 111 15.84 -6.58 -12.98
CA GLU A 111 15.07 -5.35 -12.80
C GLU A 111 15.76 -4.37 -11.86
N GLY A 112 16.36 -4.86 -10.76
CA GLY A 112 17.15 -4.03 -9.86
C GLY A 112 18.36 -3.38 -10.54
N THR A 113 19.07 -4.11 -11.39
CA THR A 113 20.24 -3.60 -12.13
C THR A 113 19.83 -2.53 -13.13
N LYS A 114 18.79 -2.80 -13.95
CA LYS A 114 18.22 -1.82 -14.88
C LYS A 114 17.81 -0.51 -14.19
N ALA A 115 17.21 -0.61 -13.00
CA ALA A 115 16.78 0.56 -12.24
C ALA A 115 17.97 1.40 -11.76
N VAL A 116 19.06 0.77 -11.28
CA VAL A 116 20.29 1.46 -10.87
C VAL A 116 20.96 2.12 -12.07
N ASP A 117 21.09 1.42 -13.19
CA ASP A 117 21.72 1.95 -14.40
C ASP A 117 20.97 3.18 -14.94
N LYS A 118 19.64 3.10 -15.02
CA LYS A 118 18.78 4.22 -15.43
C LYS A 118 18.87 5.41 -14.47
N TYR A 119 19.04 5.16 -13.17
CA TYR A 119 19.21 6.23 -12.20
C TYR A 119 20.59 6.91 -12.36
N MET A 120 21.64 6.13 -12.62
CA MET A 120 22.98 6.66 -12.88
C MET A 120 23.08 7.45 -14.19
N SER A 121 22.35 7.07 -15.25
CA SER A 121 22.33 7.80 -16.52
C SER A 121 21.61 9.15 -16.45
N ASN A 122 20.73 9.32 -15.47
CA ASN A 122 19.91 10.53 -15.31
C ASN A 122 20.44 11.48 -14.22
N LYS A 123 21.65 11.23 -13.73
CA LYS A 123 22.34 12.08 -12.75
C LYS A 123 23.24 13.08 -13.45
#